data_AF-A0A852JWT7-F1
#
_entry.id   AF-A0A852JWT7-F1
#
_cell.length_a   1.000
_cell.length_b   1.000
_cell.length_c   1.000
_cell.angle_alpha   90.00
_cell.angle_beta   90.00
_cell.angle_gamma   90.00
#
_symmetry.space_group_name_H-M   'P 1'
#
loop_
_entity.id
_entity.type
_entity.pdbx_description
1 polymer ?
#
loop_
_entity_poly.entity_id
_entity_poly.type
_entity_poly.pdbx_seq_one_letter_code
_entity_poly.pdbx_strand_id
1 'polypeptide(L)'
;RCNNRTQCIVVTGSDVFPDPCPGTYKYLEVQYECVPYIFVCPGTLKAIVDSPYLYEAEQKAGAWCKDPLQAADKIYFMPWTPYRTDTLIEYASLEDFQNGRQQTTYKLPNRVDGTGFVVYDGAVFFNKERTRNIVKFDLRTRIKSGEAIINYANYHDTSPYRWGGKTDIDLAVDENGLWVIYATEQNNGMIVISQLNPYTLRFEATWETTYDKRAASNAFMICGVLYVVRSVYQDNESETGRNAIDYIYNTRLSRGEHVDIPFPNQYQYIASVDYNPRDNQLYVWNNNFILRYSLEFGPPDPAQGK
;
A
#
# COMPACT_ATOMS: atom_id res chain seq x y z
N ARG A 1 -20.13 19.79 -10.35
CA ARG A 1 -21.20 20.23 -9.41
C ARG A 1 -21.60 19.13 -8.41
N CYS A 2 -21.47 17.85 -8.76
CA CYS A 2 -21.92 16.73 -7.92
C CYS A 2 -20.81 15.96 -7.20
N ASN A 3 -19.58 15.96 -7.72
CA ASN A 3 -18.46 15.24 -7.12
C ASN A 3 -18.18 15.73 -5.68
N ASN A 4 -17.75 14.81 -4.81
CA ASN A 4 -17.48 15.02 -3.38
C ASN A 4 -18.70 15.49 -2.56
N ARG A 5 -19.92 15.16 -2.99
CA ARG A 5 -21.16 15.46 -2.24
C ARG A 5 -22.03 14.23 -2.09
N THR A 6 -22.71 14.11 -0.95
CA THR A 6 -23.70 13.05 -0.69
C THR A 6 -25.00 13.25 -1.47
N GLN A 7 -25.29 14.49 -1.89
CA GLN A 7 -26.39 14.86 -2.78
C GLN A 7 -26.03 16.12 -3.59
N CYS A 8 -26.58 16.24 -4.80
CA CYS A 8 -26.46 17.46 -5.61
C CYS A 8 -27.78 17.73 -6.34
N ILE A 9 -28.01 19.01 -6.65
CA ILE A 9 -29.17 19.44 -7.45
C ILE A 9 -28.62 20.00 -8.76
N VAL A 10 -29.10 19.45 -9.88
CA VAL A 10 -28.75 19.89 -11.23
C VAL A 10 -30.06 20.27 -11.94
N VAL A 11 -30.22 21.56 -12.23
CA VAL A 11 -31.37 22.06 -12.99
C VAL A 11 -31.06 21.91 -14.48
N THR A 12 -31.91 21.18 -15.21
CA THR A 12 -31.79 21.01 -16.66
C THR A 12 -32.43 22.19 -17.37
N GLY A 13 -31.64 23.22 -17.64
CA GLY A 13 -32.05 24.43 -18.34
C GLY A 13 -30.90 25.08 -19.10
N SER A 14 -31.25 25.99 -20.01
CA SER A 14 -30.30 26.71 -20.88
C SER A 14 -29.26 27.55 -20.13
N ASP A 15 -29.54 27.89 -18.86
CA ASP A 15 -28.64 28.67 -18.00
C ASP A 15 -27.48 27.83 -17.44
N VAL A 16 -27.62 26.50 -17.44
CA VAL A 16 -26.63 25.55 -16.91
C VAL A 16 -25.97 24.76 -18.04
N PHE A 17 -26.73 24.41 -19.07
CA PHE A 17 -26.25 23.67 -20.23
C PHE A 17 -26.54 24.48 -21.50
N PRO A 18 -25.52 24.83 -22.32
CA PRO A 18 -25.73 25.48 -23.61
C PRO A 18 -26.66 24.66 -24.50
N ASP A 19 -27.44 25.29 -25.38
CA ASP A 19 -28.33 24.56 -26.29
C ASP A 19 -27.53 23.96 -27.47
N PRO A 20 -27.38 22.62 -27.56
CA PRO A 20 -26.68 21.98 -28.67
C PRO A 20 -27.51 21.89 -29.95
N CYS A 21 -28.85 21.98 -29.86
CA CYS A 21 -29.77 21.79 -30.98
C CYS A 21 -31.10 22.55 -30.73
N PRO A 22 -31.21 23.81 -31.22
CA PRO A 22 -32.41 24.62 -31.08
C PRO A 22 -33.65 23.96 -31.70
N GLY A 23 -34.79 24.05 -31.01
CA GLY A 23 -36.07 23.50 -31.49
C GLY A 23 -36.32 22.02 -31.15
N THR A 24 -35.31 21.30 -30.63
CA THR A 24 -35.45 19.90 -30.20
C THR A 24 -35.61 19.84 -28.67
N TYR A 25 -36.57 19.01 -28.21
CA TYR A 25 -36.73 18.72 -26.77
C TYR A 25 -35.55 17.90 -26.26
N LYS A 26 -34.99 18.29 -25.11
CA LYS A 26 -33.74 17.76 -24.57
C LYS A 26 -33.97 17.06 -23.23
N TYR A 27 -33.12 16.10 -22.92
CA TYR A 27 -33.05 15.41 -21.63
C TYR A 27 -31.60 15.30 -21.17
N LEU A 28 -31.39 15.15 -19.87
CA LEU A 28 -30.09 14.90 -19.27
C LEU A 28 -30.05 13.46 -18.79
N GLU A 29 -29.14 12.68 -19.35
CA GLU A 29 -28.81 11.34 -18.87
C GLU A 29 -27.50 11.40 -18.11
N VAL A 30 -27.46 10.84 -16.90
CA VAL A 30 -26.28 10.87 -16.03
C VAL A 30 -25.97 9.46 -15.56
N GLN A 31 -24.75 9.01 -15.79
CA GLN A 31 -24.18 7.82 -15.16
C GLN A 31 -23.24 8.29 -14.05
N TYR A 32 -23.42 7.78 -12.83
CA TYR A 32 -22.63 8.14 -11.67
C TYR A 32 -22.43 6.95 -10.75
N GLU A 33 -21.43 7.03 -9.89
CA GLU A 33 -21.16 6.04 -8.85
C GLU A 33 -20.93 6.75 -7.51
N CYS A 34 -21.47 6.17 -6.43
CA CYS A 34 -21.18 6.61 -5.08
C CYS A 34 -19.99 5.82 -4.54
N VAL A 35 -18.87 6.50 -4.29
CA VAL A 35 -17.69 5.90 -3.69
C VAL A 35 -17.57 6.30 -2.21
N PRO A 36 -17.13 5.40 -1.30
CA PRO A 36 -17.05 5.69 0.14
C PRO A 36 -16.13 6.86 0.47
N TYR A 37 -15.01 6.98 -0.26
CA TYR A 37 -14.04 8.06 -0.11
C TYR A 37 -13.28 8.26 -1.43
N ILE A 38 -12.92 9.50 -1.76
CA ILE A 38 -12.05 9.83 -2.90
C ILE A 38 -10.75 10.37 -2.33
N PHE A 39 -9.63 9.70 -2.64
CA PHE A 39 -8.30 10.21 -2.30
C PHE A 39 -7.79 11.06 -3.46
N VAL A 40 -7.27 12.24 -3.13
CA VAL A 40 -6.62 13.13 -4.09
C VAL A 40 -5.14 13.10 -3.80
N CYS A 41 -4.31 12.99 -4.83
CA CYS A 41 -2.86 12.97 -4.67
C CYS A 41 -2.37 14.22 -3.90
N PRO A 42 -1.65 14.05 -2.77
CA PRO A 42 -1.14 15.18 -1.99
C PRO A 42 0.04 15.89 -2.67
N GLY A 43 0.75 15.22 -3.57
CA GLY A 43 1.84 15.79 -4.36
C GLY A 43 3.02 14.83 -4.52
N THR A 44 4.18 15.37 -4.91
CA THR A 44 5.43 14.61 -5.01
C THR A 44 6.10 14.53 -3.64
N LEU A 45 6.46 13.34 -3.15
CA LEU A 45 7.13 13.19 -1.85
C LEU A 45 8.48 13.93 -1.87
N LYS A 46 8.70 14.81 -0.89
CA LYS A 46 9.95 15.57 -0.73
C LYS A 46 10.81 15.07 0.41
N ALA A 47 10.20 14.76 1.55
CA ALA A 47 10.93 14.39 2.76
C ALA A 47 10.05 13.60 3.74
N ILE A 48 10.72 12.83 4.60
CA ILE A 48 10.16 12.29 5.83
C ILE A 48 10.53 13.25 6.96
N VAL A 49 9.54 13.83 7.64
CA VAL A 49 9.76 14.96 8.57
C VAL A 49 9.67 14.60 10.04
N ASP A 50 8.93 13.54 10.39
CA ASP A 50 8.79 13.06 11.76
C ASP A 50 8.66 11.54 11.79
N SER A 51 9.10 10.91 12.87
CA SER A 51 9.16 9.46 13.03
C SER A 51 8.84 9.01 14.47
N PRO A 52 7.66 9.32 15.03
CA PRO A 52 7.30 8.94 16.38
C PRO A 52 7.28 7.42 16.60
N TYR A 53 7.88 7.01 17.72
CA TYR A 53 7.71 5.70 18.33
C TYR A 53 6.33 5.59 18.98
N LEU A 54 5.67 4.46 18.72
CA LEU A 54 4.32 4.19 19.23
C LEU A 54 4.31 3.06 20.25
N TYR A 55 4.96 1.93 19.93
CA TYR A 55 4.87 0.68 20.67
C TYR A 55 6.03 -0.26 20.31
N GLU A 56 6.47 -1.09 21.25
CA GLU A 56 7.50 -2.12 21.05
C GLU A 56 6.84 -3.50 21.06
N ALA A 57 6.91 -4.18 19.92
CA ALA A 57 6.35 -5.50 19.73
C ALA A 57 7.29 -6.61 20.21
N GLU A 58 6.71 -7.74 20.58
CA GLU A 58 7.48 -8.94 20.94
C GLU A 58 8.27 -9.50 19.75
N GLN A 59 7.70 -9.42 18.54
CA GLN A 59 8.31 -9.94 17.32
C GLN A 59 9.21 -8.89 16.66
N LYS A 60 10.33 -9.36 16.11
CA LYS A 60 11.28 -8.51 15.39
C LYS A 60 10.71 -7.91 14.11
N ALA A 61 9.86 -8.67 13.42
CA ALA A 61 9.24 -8.28 12.17
C ALA A 61 7.73 -8.51 12.22
N GLY A 62 7.03 -7.78 11.38
CA GLY A 62 5.58 -7.79 11.22
C GLY A 62 5.19 -6.63 10.32
N ALA A 63 3.89 -6.39 10.23
CA ALA A 63 3.35 -5.18 9.64
C ALA A 63 2.12 -4.71 10.38
N TRP A 64 1.76 -3.46 10.14
CA TRP A 64 0.57 -2.85 10.72
C TRP A 64 0.05 -1.76 9.79
N CYS A 65 -1.27 -1.60 9.72
CA CYS A 65 -1.89 -0.60 8.86
C CYS A 65 -3.28 -0.21 9.40
N LYS A 66 -3.89 0.80 8.76
CA LYS A 66 -5.33 1.11 8.89
C LYS A 66 -6.00 0.90 7.54
N ASP A 67 -7.31 0.63 7.55
CA ASP A 67 -8.10 0.62 6.33
C ASP A 67 -8.37 2.07 5.88
N PRO A 68 -7.81 2.51 4.74
CA PRO A 68 -8.00 3.88 4.29
C PRO A 68 -9.45 4.16 3.87
N LEU A 69 -10.29 3.18 3.57
CA LEU A 69 -11.69 3.44 3.18
C LEU A 69 -12.66 3.53 4.36
N GLN A 70 -12.26 3.08 5.55
CA GLN A 70 -13.06 3.22 6.76
C GLN A 70 -12.65 4.47 7.56
N ALA A 71 -13.63 5.22 8.05
CA ALA A 71 -13.39 6.38 8.92
C ALA A 71 -13.05 5.98 10.37
N ALA A 72 -13.10 4.69 10.70
CA ALA A 72 -12.81 4.20 12.04
C ALA A 72 -11.30 4.23 12.31
N ASP A 73 -10.91 4.51 13.56
CA ASP A 73 -9.52 4.51 14.00
C ASP A 73 -8.93 3.11 14.26
N LYS A 74 -9.51 2.11 13.60
CA LYS A 74 -9.08 0.73 13.72
C LYS A 74 -7.67 0.55 13.22
N ILE A 75 -6.89 -0.23 13.95
CA ILE A 75 -5.54 -0.65 13.59
C ILE A 75 -5.55 -2.15 13.36
N TYR A 76 -4.93 -2.55 12.26
CA TYR A 76 -4.72 -3.95 11.88
C TYR A 76 -3.25 -4.29 12.05
N PHE A 77 -2.98 -5.35 12.80
CA PHE A 77 -1.63 -5.70 13.25
C PHE A 77 -1.37 -7.19 12.99
N MET A 78 -0.27 -7.49 12.28
CA MET A 78 0.14 -8.85 11.95
C MET A 78 1.62 -9.05 12.27
N PRO A 79 1.94 -9.62 13.45
CA PRO A 79 3.32 -9.97 13.77
C PRO A 79 3.78 -11.15 12.90
N TRP A 80 5.03 -11.09 12.43
CA TRP A 80 5.59 -12.14 11.59
C TRP A 80 6.29 -13.20 12.43
N THR A 81 5.84 -14.44 12.29
CA THR A 81 6.50 -15.62 12.86
C THR A 81 6.75 -16.65 11.74
N PRO A 82 8.01 -17.00 11.44
CA PRO A 82 8.34 -17.94 10.37
C PRO A 82 7.48 -19.21 10.43
N TYR A 83 6.82 -19.53 9.31
CA TYR A 83 5.96 -20.71 9.14
C TYR A 83 4.83 -20.83 10.17
N ARG A 84 4.43 -19.74 10.85
CA ARG A 84 3.36 -19.74 11.87
C ARG A 84 2.43 -18.54 11.80
N THR A 85 2.70 -17.54 10.95
CA THR A 85 1.81 -16.40 10.76
C THR A 85 0.49 -16.82 10.12
N ASP A 86 -0.61 -16.76 10.88
CA ASP A 86 -1.97 -17.07 10.39
C ASP A 86 -3.09 -16.31 11.14
N THR A 87 -2.73 -15.22 11.82
CA THR A 87 -3.65 -14.40 12.62
C THR A 87 -3.47 -12.92 12.33
N LEU A 88 -4.58 -12.20 12.17
CA LEU A 88 -4.63 -10.74 12.14
C LEU A 88 -5.30 -10.23 13.42
N ILE A 89 -4.71 -9.23 14.06
CA ILE A 89 -5.24 -8.61 15.29
C ILE A 89 -5.82 -7.24 14.95
N GLU A 90 -7.01 -6.94 15.43
CA GLU A 90 -7.66 -5.63 15.30
C GLU A 90 -7.71 -4.94 16.67
N TYR A 91 -7.36 -3.65 16.67
CA TYR A 91 -7.49 -2.74 17.79
C TYR A 91 -8.46 -1.62 17.41
N ALA A 92 -9.27 -1.15 18.37
CA ALA A 92 -10.29 -0.15 18.11
C ALA A 92 -9.72 1.27 17.91
N SER A 93 -8.55 1.54 18.48
CA SER A 93 -7.89 2.85 18.49
C SER A 93 -6.38 2.73 18.67
N LEU A 94 -5.65 3.82 18.43
CA LEU A 94 -4.22 3.91 18.75
C LEU A 94 -3.95 3.75 20.25
N GLU A 95 -4.82 4.29 21.10
CA GLU A 95 -4.69 4.17 22.55
C GLU A 95 -4.83 2.70 23.00
N ASP A 96 -5.79 1.96 22.43
CA ASP A 96 -5.96 0.54 22.71
C ASP A 96 -4.78 -0.29 22.19
N PHE A 97 -4.23 0.08 21.04
CA PHE A 97 -3.03 -0.53 20.48
C PHE A 97 -1.83 -0.39 21.44
N GLN A 98 -1.55 0.83 21.90
CA GLN A 98 -0.42 1.10 22.81
C GLN A 98 -0.57 0.42 24.17
N ASN A 99 -1.80 0.23 24.64
CA ASN A 99 -2.10 -0.45 25.90
C ASN A 99 -2.31 -1.96 25.75
N GLY A 100 -2.15 -2.52 24.55
CA GLY A 100 -2.34 -3.95 24.29
C GLY A 100 -3.79 -4.44 24.41
N ARG A 101 -4.78 -3.55 24.35
CA ARG A 101 -6.21 -3.87 24.45
C ARG A 101 -6.78 -4.29 23.09
N GLN A 102 -6.64 -5.58 22.78
CA GLN A 102 -7.13 -6.16 21.52
C GLN A 102 -8.66 -6.10 21.45
N GLN A 103 -9.21 -5.66 20.31
CA GLN A 103 -10.66 -5.67 20.06
C GLN A 103 -11.11 -7.03 19.55
N THR A 104 -10.41 -7.57 18.55
CA THR A 104 -10.71 -8.89 18.00
C THR A 104 -9.51 -9.51 17.30
N THR A 105 -9.57 -10.83 17.10
CA THR A 105 -8.54 -11.59 16.39
C THR A 105 -9.19 -12.41 15.30
N TYR A 106 -8.64 -12.31 14.09
CA TYR A 106 -9.09 -13.05 12.93
C TYR A 106 -8.15 -14.20 12.66
N LYS A 107 -8.69 -15.43 12.67
CA LYS A 107 -7.97 -16.61 12.18
C LYS A 107 -8.06 -16.65 10.65
N LEU A 108 -6.91 -16.55 9.98
CA LEU A 108 -6.86 -16.57 8.53
C LEU A 108 -7.01 -18.02 8.01
N PRO A 109 -7.62 -18.20 6.82
CA PRO A 109 -7.83 -19.54 6.24
C PRO A 109 -6.53 -20.18 5.74
N ASN A 110 -5.48 -19.38 5.55
CA ASN A 110 -4.17 -19.80 5.09
C ASN A 110 -3.10 -19.06 5.88
N ARG A 111 -1.93 -19.68 6.01
CA ARG A 111 -0.73 -19.01 6.52
C ARG A 111 -0.25 -17.93 5.55
N VAL A 112 0.47 -16.97 6.09
CA VAL A 112 0.96 -15.78 5.39
C VAL A 112 2.45 -15.89 5.14
N ASP A 113 2.88 -15.61 3.92
CA ASP A 113 4.29 -15.35 3.59
C ASP A 113 4.53 -13.83 3.62
N GLY A 114 5.59 -13.41 4.30
CA GLY A 114 6.04 -12.03 4.35
C GLY A 114 5.28 -11.13 5.33
N THR A 115 5.56 -9.84 5.19
CA THR A 115 4.98 -8.74 5.98
C THR A 115 4.13 -7.80 5.13
N GLY A 116 3.93 -8.09 3.84
CA GLY A 116 3.28 -7.17 2.91
C GLY A 116 1.76 -7.31 2.82
N PHE A 117 1.06 -7.37 3.96
CA PHE A 117 -0.40 -7.41 3.96
C PHE A 117 -0.98 -5.99 3.98
N VAL A 118 -2.18 -5.83 3.42
CA VAL A 118 -2.94 -4.58 3.53
C VAL A 118 -4.39 -4.86 3.89
N VAL A 119 -5.07 -3.87 4.47
CA VAL A 119 -6.53 -3.88 4.63
C VAL A 119 -7.14 -2.81 3.76
N TYR A 120 -8.14 -3.19 2.96
CA TYR A 120 -8.83 -2.31 2.03
C TYR A 120 -10.32 -2.66 1.97
N ASP A 121 -11.17 -1.69 2.30
CA ASP A 121 -12.64 -1.83 2.27
C ASP A 121 -13.16 -3.01 3.11
N GLY A 122 -12.62 -3.17 4.31
CA GLY A 122 -13.01 -4.22 5.26
C GLY A 122 -12.55 -5.63 4.88
N ALA A 123 -11.66 -5.77 3.90
CA ALA A 123 -11.02 -7.03 3.57
C ALA A 123 -9.50 -6.94 3.76
N VAL A 124 -8.91 -8.01 4.30
CA VAL A 124 -7.45 -8.18 4.33
C VAL A 124 -7.00 -8.90 3.06
N PHE A 125 -5.93 -8.38 2.46
CA PHE A 125 -5.22 -8.97 1.34
C PHE A 125 -3.84 -9.41 1.82
N PHE A 126 -3.44 -10.65 1.51
CA PHE A 126 -2.15 -11.18 1.95
C PHE A 126 -1.63 -12.25 0.98
N ASN A 127 -0.31 -12.43 0.95
CA ASN A 127 0.30 -13.52 0.19
C ASN A 127 0.18 -14.85 0.93
N LYS A 128 -0.43 -15.83 0.27
CA LYS A 128 -0.60 -17.20 0.81
C LYS A 128 0.72 -17.95 0.80
N GLU A 129 1.07 -18.54 1.94
CA GLU A 129 2.31 -19.29 2.15
C GLU A 129 2.62 -20.28 1.01
N ARG A 130 3.86 -20.26 0.52
CA ARG A 130 4.39 -21.12 -0.56
C ARG A 130 3.62 -21.01 -1.87
N THR A 131 3.02 -19.86 -2.13
CA THR A 131 2.34 -19.59 -3.40
C THR A 131 2.59 -18.17 -3.86
N ARG A 132 2.33 -17.92 -5.14
CA ARG A 132 2.27 -16.58 -5.75
C ARG A 132 0.85 -16.00 -5.75
N ASN A 133 0.03 -16.41 -4.79
CA ASN A 133 -1.39 -16.07 -4.75
C ASN A 133 -1.65 -15.01 -3.68
N ILE A 134 -2.53 -14.07 -4.00
CA ILE A 134 -3.10 -13.11 -3.04
C ILE A 134 -4.47 -13.63 -2.62
N VAL A 135 -4.68 -13.78 -1.32
CA VAL A 135 -5.98 -14.14 -0.76
C VAL A 135 -6.69 -12.86 -0.30
N LYS A 136 -7.97 -12.74 -0.67
CA LYS A 136 -8.89 -11.75 -0.11
C LYS A 136 -9.76 -12.40 0.95
N PHE A 137 -9.72 -11.87 2.16
CA PHE A 137 -10.53 -12.34 3.29
C PHE A 137 -11.37 -11.19 3.86
N ASP A 138 -12.70 -11.33 3.81
CA ASP A 138 -13.63 -10.33 4.32
C ASP A 138 -13.67 -10.41 5.85
N LEU A 139 -13.31 -9.32 6.54
CA LEU A 139 -13.18 -9.26 7.99
C LEU A 139 -14.55 -9.26 8.70
N ARG A 140 -15.59 -8.75 8.03
CA ARG A 140 -16.94 -8.68 8.58
C ARG A 140 -17.62 -10.05 8.53
N THR A 141 -17.56 -10.74 7.40
CA THR A 141 -18.16 -12.08 7.24
C THR A 141 -17.23 -13.20 7.71
N ARG A 142 -15.92 -12.92 7.88
CA ARG A 142 -14.88 -13.88 8.24
C ARG A 142 -14.76 -15.03 7.25
N ILE A 143 -14.90 -14.72 5.97
CA ILE A 143 -14.88 -15.71 4.87
C ILE A 143 -13.85 -15.28 3.85
N LYS A 144 -13.15 -16.26 3.27
CA LYS A 144 -12.34 -16.06 2.08
C LYS A 144 -13.24 -15.68 0.90
N SER A 145 -13.18 -14.42 0.49
CA SER A 145 -14.02 -13.88 -0.59
C SER A 145 -13.37 -13.99 -1.97
N GLY A 146 -12.07 -14.30 -2.05
CA GLY A 146 -11.43 -14.66 -3.32
C GLY A 146 -9.93 -14.95 -3.24
N GLU A 147 -9.35 -15.30 -4.37
CA GLU A 147 -7.91 -15.55 -4.54
C GLU A 147 -7.49 -15.12 -5.95
N ALA A 148 -6.40 -14.35 -6.06
CA ALA A 148 -5.78 -13.93 -7.31
C ALA A 148 -4.43 -14.61 -7.48
N ILE A 149 -4.09 -15.07 -8.68
CA ILE A 149 -2.77 -15.62 -9.00
C ILE A 149 -1.96 -14.53 -9.69
N ILE A 150 -0.81 -14.15 -9.12
CA ILE A 150 0.11 -13.23 -9.79
C ILE A 150 0.96 -14.04 -10.75
N ASN A 151 0.76 -13.84 -12.06
CA ASN A 151 1.51 -14.60 -13.05
C ASN A 151 3.01 -14.32 -12.95
N TYR A 152 3.80 -15.40 -13.00
CA TYR A 152 5.27 -15.38 -13.00
C TYR A 152 5.95 -14.78 -11.76
N ALA A 153 5.20 -14.34 -10.74
CA ALA A 153 5.81 -13.82 -9.52
C ALA A 153 6.65 -14.90 -8.82
N ASN A 154 7.84 -14.47 -8.41
CA ASN A 154 8.71 -15.18 -7.48
C ASN A 154 8.07 -15.15 -6.09
N TYR A 155 8.26 -16.22 -5.31
CA TYR A 155 7.64 -16.36 -4.00
C TYR A 155 8.50 -17.23 -3.07
N HIS A 156 8.26 -17.11 -1.77
CA HIS A 156 8.86 -17.93 -0.72
C HIS A 156 10.40 -17.90 -0.64
N ASP A 157 10.95 -16.71 -0.40
CA ASP A 157 12.38 -16.34 -0.39
C ASP A 157 13.10 -16.51 -1.74
N THR A 158 12.37 -16.50 -2.85
CA THR A 158 12.96 -16.46 -4.19
C THR A 158 13.39 -15.03 -4.55
N SER A 159 12.58 -14.01 -4.25
CA SER A 159 12.93 -12.59 -4.43
C SER A 159 12.34 -11.70 -3.33
N PRO A 160 12.69 -11.96 -2.05
CA PRO A 160 12.27 -11.13 -0.93
C PRO A 160 13.00 -9.78 -0.95
N TYR A 161 12.58 -8.87 -0.08
CA TYR A 161 13.41 -7.72 0.27
C TYR A 161 14.70 -8.16 0.95
N ARG A 162 15.59 -7.18 1.16
CA ARG A 162 16.94 -7.36 1.67
C ARG A 162 17.03 -8.22 2.95
N TRP A 163 16.08 -8.07 3.86
CA TRP A 163 16.07 -8.83 5.12
C TRP A 163 15.55 -10.27 4.99
N GLY A 164 15.03 -10.65 3.83
CA GLY A 164 14.41 -11.94 3.58
C GLY A 164 12.99 -12.00 4.13
N GLY A 165 12.70 -13.03 4.92
CA GLY A 165 11.45 -13.12 5.66
C GLY A 165 10.22 -13.48 4.82
N LYS A 166 10.41 -14.07 3.64
CA LYS A 166 9.34 -14.40 2.69
C LYS A 166 8.58 -13.17 2.17
N THR A 167 9.24 -12.01 2.15
CA THR A 167 8.66 -10.72 1.70
C THR A 167 8.65 -10.56 0.17
N ASP A 168 8.54 -11.68 -0.56
CA ASP A 168 8.62 -11.73 -2.02
C ASP A 168 7.55 -10.87 -2.71
N ILE A 169 6.35 -10.86 -2.12
CA ILE A 169 5.18 -10.16 -2.62
C ILE A 169 4.72 -9.20 -1.54
N ASP A 170 4.61 -7.93 -1.89
CA ASP A 170 4.25 -6.84 -1.02
C ASP A 170 3.05 -6.08 -1.58
N LEU A 171 2.00 -5.92 -0.79
CA LEU A 171 0.79 -5.22 -1.21
C LEU A 171 0.89 -3.77 -0.77
N ALA A 172 0.39 -2.85 -1.59
CA ALA A 172 0.38 -1.43 -1.26
C ALA A 172 -0.97 -0.80 -1.61
N VAL A 173 -1.34 0.23 -0.87
CA VAL A 173 -2.54 1.03 -1.15
C VAL A 173 -2.14 2.49 -1.29
N ASP A 174 -2.63 3.14 -2.34
CA ASP A 174 -2.47 4.58 -2.54
C ASP A 174 -3.77 5.21 -3.08
N GLU A 175 -3.69 6.44 -3.56
CA GLU A 175 -4.82 7.19 -4.09
C GLU A 175 -5.43 6.57 -5.36
N ASN A 176 -4.69 5.73 -6.08
CA ASN A 176 -5.11 5.04 -7.29
C ASN A 176 -5.60 3.61 -7.01
N GLY A 177 -5.59 3.15 -5.75
CA GLY A 177 -6.17 1.87 -5.33
C GLY A 177 -5.14 0.86 -4.81
N LEU A 178 -5.35 -0.41 -5.16
CA LEU A 178 -4.56 -1.54 -4.65
C LEU A 178 -3.48 -1.98 -5.64
N TRP A 179 -2.27 -2.16 -5.12
CA TRP A 179 -1.08 -2.51 -5.87
C TRP A 179 -0.44 -3.78 -5.33
N VAL A 180 0.31 -4.46 -6.20
CA VAL A 180 1.16 -5.60 -5.85
C VAL A 180 2.57 -5.30 -6.35
N ILE A 181 3.53 -5.29 -5.43
CA ILE A 181 4.96 -5.09 -5.66
C ILE A 181 5.64 -6.46 -5.49
N TYR A 182 6.27 -6.97 -6.55
CA TYR A 182 6.88 -8.28 -6.55
C TYR A 182 8.11 -8.28 -7.48
N ALA A 183 8.69 -9.44 -7.75
CA ALA A 183 9.71 -9.60 -8.77
C ALA A 183 9.46 -10.88 -9.58
N THR A 184 10.03 -10.94 -10.77
CA THR A 184 9.92 -12.10 -11.67
C THR A 184 11.30 -12.53 -12.16
N GLU A 185 11.46 -13.80 -12.48
CA GLU A 185 12.65 -14.32 -13.18
C GLU A 185 12.83 -13.63 -14.55
N GLN A 186 11.73 -13.36 -15.26
CA GLN A 186 11.75 -12.72 -16.58
C GLN A 186 12.30 -11.30 -16.54
N ASN A 187 12.03 -10.56 -15.45
CA ASN A 187 12.60 -9.25 -15.21
C ASN A 187 13.92 -9.32 -14.39
N ASN A 188 14.63 -10.46 -14.44
CA ASN A 188 15.92 -10.67 -13.78
C ASN A 188 15.92 -10.35 -12.27
N GLY A 189 14.82 -10.62 -11.55
CA GLY A 189 14.69 -10.31 -10.13
C GLY A 189 14.44 -8.83 -9.80
N MET A 190 14.34 -7.97 -10.82
CA MET A 190 13.98 -6.57 -10.66
C MET A 190 12.49 -6.43 -10.32
N ILE A 191 12.16 -5.37 -9.58
CA ILE A 191 10.80 -5.10 -9.10
C ILE A 191 9.85 -4.98 -10.30
N VAL A 192 8.70 -5.63 -10.17
CA VAL A 192 7.54 -5.52 -11.04
C VAL A 192 6.38 -5.05 -10.17
N ILE A 193 5.64 -4.06 -10.65
CA ILE A 193 4.45 -3.54 -9.97
C ILE A 193 3.22 -3.80 -10.83
N SER A 194 2.13 -4.25 -10.22
CA SER A 194 0.85 -4.44 -10.90
C SER A 194 -0.30 -3.83 -10.13
N GLN A 195 -1.26 -3.25 -10.85
CA GLN A 195 -2.50 -2.76 -10.27
C GLN A 195 -3.51 -3.91 -10.18
N LEU A 196 -4.06 -4.13 -8.99
CA LEU A 196 -5.00 -5.20 -8.69
C LEU A 196 -6.35 -4.60 -8.34
N ASN A 197 -7.39 -4.95 -9.09
CA ASN A 197 -8.74 -4.54 -8.75
C ASN A 197 -9.20 -5.25 -7.45
N PRO A 198 -9.51 -4.53 -6.36
CA PRO A 198 -9.81 -5.15 -5.07
C PRO A 198 -11.16 -5.88 -5.04
N TYR A 199 -12.04 -5.61 -6.00
CA TYR A 199 -13.39 -6.19 -6.08
C TYR A 199 -13.44 -7.41 -6.99
N THR A 200 -12.81 -7.31 -8.17
CA THR A 200 -12.82 -8.39 -9.18
C THR A 200 -11.61 -9.31 -9.10
N LEU A 201 -10.57 -8.92 -8.35
CA LEU A 201 -9.29 -9.64 -8.24
C LEU A 201 -8.58 -9.84 -9.58
N ARG A 202 -8.82 -8.93 -10.53
CA ARG A 202 -8.15 -8.91 -11.83
C ARG A 202 -7.02 -7.89 -11.84
N PHE A 203 -5.93 -8.24 -12.50
CA PHE A 203 -4.84 -7.31 -12.77
C PHE A 203 -5.23 -6.39 -13.93
N GLU A 204 -5.10 -5.09 -13.71
CA GLU A 204 -5.51 -4.05 -14.68
C GLU A 204 -4.33 -3.60 -15.55
N ALA A 205 -3.14 -3.52 -14.96
CA ALA A 205 -1.90 -3.18 -15.65
C ALA A 205 -0.67 -3.64 -14.85
N THR A 206 0.45 -3.81 -15.54
CA THR A 206 1.73 -4.29 -15.01
C THR A 206 2.88 -3.46 -15.60
N TRP A 207 3.84 -3.09 -14.76
CA TRP A 207 5.03 -2.33 -15.13
C TRP A 207 6.28 -3.02 -14.62
N GLU A 208 7.27 -3.14 -15.49
CA GLU A 208 8.60 -3.64 -15.18
C GLU A 208 9.51 -2.46 -14.82
N THR A 209 10.16 -2.55 -13.66
CA THR A 209 11.16 -1.56 -13.21
C THR A 209 12.57 -2.12 -13.40
N THR A 210 13.58 -1.27 -13.18
CA THR A 210 15.00 -1.64 -13.30
C THR A 210 15.71 -1.76 -11.95
N TYR A 211 14.97 -1.89 -10.83
CA TYR A 211 15.55 -1.93 -9.49
C TYR A 211 15.50 -3.35 -8.91
N ASP A 212 16.64 -3.91 -8.50
CA ASP A 212 16.72 -5.25 -7.88
C ASP A 212 15.96 -5.30 -6.55
N LYS A 213 14.97 -6.20 -6.45
CA LYS A 213 14.15 -6.33 -5.24
C LYS A 213 14.94 -6.79 -4.02
N ARG A 214 16.00 -7.59 -4.22
CA ARG A 214 16.86 -8.05 -3.10
C ARG A 214 17.76 -6.94 -2.56
N ALA A 215 18.01 -5.89 -3.35
CA ALA A 215 18.72 -4.69 -2.89
C ALA A 215 17.80 -3.74 -2.10
N ALA A 216 16.49 -3.78 -2.37
CA ALA A 216 15.50 -2.96 -1.68
C ALA A 216 15.26 -3.46 -0.25
N SER A 217 15.19 -2.54 0.70
CA SER A 217 14.83 -2.82 2.10
C SER A 217 13.32 -2.92 2.28
N ASN A 218 12.57 -2.07 1.58
CA ASN A 218 11.12 -2.13 1.41
C ASN A 218 10.71 -1.21 0.25
N ALA A 219 9.43 -1.19 -0.14
CA ALA A 219 8.93 -0.26 -1.16
C ALA A 219 7.43 0.02 -0.96
N PHE A 220 6.97 1.21 -1.35
CA PHE A 220 5.57 1.62 -1.21
C PHE A 220 5.11 2.47 -2.40
N MET A 221 3.80 2.67 -2.54
CA MET A 221 3.19 3.46 -3.61
C MET A 221 2.60 4.76 -3.06
N ILE A 222 2.78 5.88 -3.78
CA ILE A 222 2.04 7.13 -3.57
C ILE A 222 1.68 7.69 -4.94
N CYS A 223 0.41 7.99 -5.19
CA CYS A 223 -0.11 8.54 -6.44
C CYS A 223 0.26 7.77 -7.72
N GLY A 224 0.46 6.46 -7.64
CA GLY A 224 0.93 5.61 -8.74
C GLY A 224 2.43 5.72 -9.01
N VAL A 225 3.19 6.27 -8.07
CA VAL A 225 4.66 6.30 -8.11
C VAL A 225 5.17 5.32 -7.05
N LEU A 226 6.00 4.37 -7.47
CA LEU A 226 6.74 3.48 -6.58
C LEU A 226 7.89 4.26 -5.94
N TYR A 227 8.08 4.10 -4.64
CA TYR A 227 9.23 4.59 -3.88
C TYR A 227 9.96 3.41 -3.26
N VAL A 228 11.24 3.23 -3.58
CA VAL A 228 12.05 2.10 -3.10
C VAL A 228 13.00 2.59 -2.00
N VAL A 229 12.90 1.97 -0.83
CA VAL A 229 13.75 2.28 0.34
C VAL A 229 14.98 1.40 0.30
N ARG A 230 16.16 2.02 0.43
CA ARG A 230 17.44 1.35 0.64
C ARG A 230 18.04 1.79 1.98
N SER A 231 18.36 0.82 2.82
CA SER A 231 18.87 1.07 4.16
C SER A 231 19.97 0.06 4.55
N VAL A 232 20.67 0.40 5.62
CA VAL A 232 21.69 -0.45 6.25
C VAL A 232 21.03 -1.37 7.28
N TYR A 233 21.46 -2.63 7.31
CA TYR A 233 21.04 -3.63 8.30
C TYR A 233 22.19 -3.97 9.26
N GLN A 234 21.85 -4.26 10.51
CA GLN A 234 22.81 -4.49 11.60
C GLN A 234 23.90 -5.55 11.30
N ASP A 235 23.57 -6.58 10.51
CA ASP A 235 24.48 -7.69 10.21
C ASP A 235 25.52 -7.37 9.11
N ASN A 236 25.46 -6.18 8.49
CA ASN A 236 26.34 -5.76 7.40
C ASN A 236 27.35 -4.69 7.85
N GLU A 237 28.33 -5.09 8.68
CA GLU A 237 29.41 -4.21 9.18
C GLU A 237 30.25 -3.53 8.06
N SER A 238 30.15 -4.00 6.82
CA SER A 238 30.92 -3.53 5.67
C SER A 238 30.21 -2.49 4.79
N GLU A 239 28.94 -2.19 5.04
CA GLU A 239 28.18 -1.26 4.20
C GLU A 239 28.26 0.20 4.69
N THR A 240 28.91 1.03 3.88
CA THR A 240 28.81 2.51 3.91
C THR A 240 27.49 3.00 3.30
N GLY A 241 26.40 2.25 3.50
CA GLY A 241 25.10 2.52 2.91
C GLY A 241 24.45 3.77 3.51
N ARG A 242 23.83 4.59 2.67
CA ARG A 242 22.93 5.66 3.11
C ARG A 242 21.53 5.07 3.32
N ASN A 243 20.81 5.60 4.31
CA ASN A 243 19.40 5.28 4.53
C ASN A 243 18.56 6.31 3.75
N ALA A 244 18.06 5.91 2.59
CA ALA A 244 17.34 6.80 1.68
C ALA A 244 16.31 6.03 0.86
N ILE A 245 15.33 6.75 0.34
CA ILE A 245 14.65 6.33 -0.88
C ILE A 245 15.58 6.71 -2.03
N ASP A 246 16.07 5.71 -2.76
CA ASP A 246 17.11 5.89 -3.79
C ASP A 246 16.63 5.65 -5.22
N TYR A 247 15.37 5.25 -5.37
CA TYR A 247 14.73 5.02 -6.67
C TYR A 247 13.22 5.23 -6.60
N ILE A 248 12.69 5.83 -7.67
CA ILE A 248 11.26 5.94 -7.90
C ILE A 248 10.88 5.44 -9.28
N TYR A 249 9.63 4.99 -9.45
CA TYR A 249 9.09 4.64 -10.76
C TYR A 249 7.67 5.19 -10.93
N ASN A 250 7.48 6.08 -11.90
CA ASN A 250 6.18 6.66 -12.20
C ASN A 250 5.45 5.78 -13.24
N THR A 251 4.34 5.15 -12.83
CA THR A 251 3.54 4.24 -13.68
C THR A 251 2.86 4.93 -14.84
N ARG A 252 2.51 6.22 -14.71
CA ARG A 252 1.87 6.99 -15.80
C ARG A 252 2.86 7.32 -16.90
N LEU A 253 4.12 7.58 -16.52
CA LEU A 253 5.21 7.88 -17.45
C LEU A 253 5.97 6.62 -17.90
N SER A 254 5.71 5.47 -17.26
CA SER A 254 6.47 4.22 -17.41
C SER A 254 7.98 4.46 -17.33
N ARG A 255 8.40 5.26 -16.35
CA ARG A 255 9.79 5.71 -16.22
C ARG A 255 10.27 5.66 -14.78
N GLY A 256 11.43 5.05 -14.59
CA GLY A 256 12.17 5.06 -13.34
C GLY A 256 13.28 6.11 -13.32
N GLU A 257 13.58 6.63 -12.14
CA GLU A 257 14.73 7.52 -11.91
C GLU A 257 15.29 7.36 -10.49
N HIS A 258 16.58 7.65 -10.35
CA HIS A 258 17.25 7.64 -9.05
C HIS A 258 17.05 8.98 -8.34
N VAL A 259 16.79 8.91 -7.04
CA VAL A 259 16.59 10.06 -6.16
C VAL A 259 17.44 9.89 -4.90
N ASP A 260 17.50 10.90 -4.05
CA ASP A 260 18.17 10.83 -2.75
C ASP A 260 17.29 11.53 -1.71
N ILE A 261 16.24 10.84 -1.26
CA ILE A 261 15.33 11.32 -0.20
C ILE A 261 15.71 10.62 1.09
N PRO A 262 16.22 11.33 2.12
CA PRO A 262 16.62 10.71 3.38
C PRO A 262 15.47 9.93 4.03
N PHE A 263 15.76 8.71 4.50
CA PHE A 263 14.79 7.83 5.14
C PHE A 263 15.26 7.44 6.55
N PRO A 264 14.48 7.70 7.62
CA PRO A 264 14.85 7.31 8.97
C PRO A 264 14.98 5.79 9.14
N ASN A 265 16.11 5.34 9.68
CA ASN A 265 16.35 3.92 9.97
C ASN A 265 17.13 3.77 11.29
N GLN A 266 16.54 4.28 12.38
CA GLN A 266 17.20 4.32 13.70
C GLN A 266 17.52 2.92 14.25
N TYR A 267 16.73 1.91 13.87
CA TYR A 267 16.82 0.56 14.46
C TYR A 267 17.39 -0.51 13.50
N GLN A 268 17.83 -0.11 12.31
CA GLN A 268 18.63 -0.93 11.38
C GLN A 268 18.03 -2.30 11.00
N TYR A 269 16.70 -2.42 11.00
CA TYR A 269 16.00 -3.62 10.53
C TYR A 269 14.58 -3.29 10.06
N ILE A 270 14.45 -2.61 8.92
CA ILE A 270 13.14 -2.30 8.32
C ILE A 270 12.47 -3.61 7.89
N ALA A 271 11.31 -3.92 8.48
CA ALA A 271 10.53 -5.12 8.20
C ALA A 271 9.33 -4.84 7.28
N SER A 272 8.67 -3.69 7.44
CA SER A 272 7.60 -3.21 6.55
C SER A 272 7.52 -1.69 6.52
N VAL A 273 7.06 -1.12 5.40
CA VAL A 273 6.77 0.31 5.21
C VAL A 273 5.52 0.44 4.35
N ASP A 274 4.37 0.72 4.97
CA ASP A 274 3.08 0.80 4.28
C ASP A 274 2.57 2.25 4.24
N TYR A 275 2.23 2.75 3.06
CA TYR A 275 1.60 4.06 2.90
C TYR A 275 0.10 4.00 3.16
N ASN A 276 -0.46 5.05 3.75
CA ASN A 276 -1.90 5.22 3.87
C ASN A 276 -2.38 6.52 3.20
N PRO A 277 -3.23 6.45 2.15
CA PRO A 277 -3.69 7.63 1.42
C PRO A 277 -4.72 8.49 2.18
N ARG A 278 -5.28 8.00 3.30
CA ARG A 278 -6.25 8.76 4.11
C ARG A 278 -5.58 9.82 4.98
N ASP A 279 -4.48 9.45 5.65
CA ASP A 279 -3.76 10.34 6.58
C ASP A 279 -2.39 10.78 6.04
N ASN A 280 -1.99 10.27 4.88
CA ASN A 280 -0.74 10.55 4.19
C ASN A 280 0.50 10.25 5.05
N GLN A 281 0.45 9.17 5.84
CA GLN A 281 1.56 8.72 6.70
C GLN A 281 2.10 7.36 6.24
N LEU A 282 3.34 7.04 6.63
CA LEU A 282 3.87 5.69 6.53
C LEU A 282 3.72 4.96 7.86
N TYR A 283 3.30 3.70 7.77
CA TYR A 283 3.17 2.75 8.85
C TYR A 283 4.36 1.81 8.77
N VAL A 284 5.28 1.96 9.74
CA VAL A 284 6.62 1.35 9.65
C VAL A 284 6.81 0.37 10.80
N TRP A 285 7.38 -0.79 10.48
CA TRP A 285 7.91 -1.74 11.45
C TRP A 285 9.42 -1.81 11.29
N ASN A 286 10.18 -1.42 12.33
CA ASN A 286 11.65 -1.43 12.30
C ASN A 286 12.21 -2.03 13.59
N ASN A 287 12.75 -3.26 13.51
CA ASN A 287 13.39 -3.98 14.61
C ASN A 287 12.58 -3.98 15.94
N ASN A 288 11.44 -4.68 15.98
CA ASN A 288 10.47 -4.66 17.11
C ASN A 288 9.71 -3.33 17.29
N PHE A 289 10.25 -2.19 16.86
CA PHE A 289 9.63 -0.89 17.07
C PHE A 289 8.56 -0.58 16.02
N ILE A 290 7.38 -0.22 16.50
CA ILE A 290 6.24 0.23 15.70
C ILE A 290 6.27 1.75 15.62
N LEU A 291 6.36 2.26 14.39
CA LEU A 291 6.66 3.64 14.10
C LEU A 291 5.69 4.19 13.07
N ARG A 292 5.40 5.48 13.13
CA ARG A 292 4.60 6.18 12.11
C ARG A 292 5.39 7.36 11.57
N TYR A 293 5.57 7.46 10.26
CA TYR A 293 6.36 8.54 9.67
C TYR A 293 5.46 9.56 8.99
N SER A 294 5.70 10.84 9.27
CA SER A 294 5.00 11.96 8.63
C SER A 294 5.72 12.38 7.36
N LEU A 295 4.96 12.71 6.32
CA LEU A 295 5.47 13.01 4.98
C LEU A 295 5.27 14.49 4.64
N GLU A 296 6.26 15.07 3.95
CA GLU A 296 6.16 16.38 3.33
C GLU A 296 6.05 16.24 1.82
N PHE A 297 5.05 16.90 1.23
CA PHE A 297 4.78 16.86 -0.21
C PHE A 297 5.10 18.19 -0.88
N GLY A 298 5.69 18.09 -2.06
CA GLY A 298 5.83 19.18 -3.02
C GLY A 298 4.58 19.38 -3.88
N PRO A 299 4.66 20.25 -4.90
CA PRO A 299 3.59 20.34 -5.88
C PRO A 299 3.32 18.98 -6.55
N PRO A 300 2.09 18.74 -7.04
CA PRO A 300 1.77 17.58 -7.86
C PRO A 300 2.71 17.48 -9.05
N ASP A 301 3.10 16.25 -9.40
CA ASP A 301 3.89 15.99 -10.61
C ASP A 301 3.17 16.64 -11.81
N PRO A 302 3.86 17.42 -12.67
CA PRO A 302 3.27 18.00 -13.88
C PRO A 302 2.53 16.98 -14.77
N ALA A 303 2.88 15.69 -14.69
CA ALA A 303 2.21 14.60 -15.37
C ALA A 303 0.81 14.26 -14.82
N GLN A 304 0.42 14.79 -13.65
CA GLN A 304 -0.91 14.59 -13.06
C GLN A 304 -1.98 15.56 -13.62
N GLY A 305 -1.57 16.62 -14.32
CA GLY A 305 -2.48 17.66 -14.85
C GLY A 305 -2.82 17.55 -16.35
N LYS A 306 -2.51 16.43 -17.02
CA LYS A 306 -2.84 16.16 -18.42
C LYS A 306 -3.71 14.94 -18.59
#